data_AF-G2E790-F1
#
_entry.id   AF-G2E790-F1
#
_cell.length_a   1.000
_cell.length_b   1.000
_cell.length_c   1.000
_cell.angle_alpha   90.00
_cell.angle_beta   90.00
_cell.angle_gamma   90.00
#
_symmetry.space_group_name_H-M   'P 1'
#
loop_
_entity.id
_entity.type
_entity.pdbx_description
1 polymer ?
#
loop_
_entity_poly.entity_id
_entity_poly.type
_entity_poly.pdbx_seq_one_letter_code
_entity_poly.pdbx_strand_id
1 'polypeptide(L)'
;MSTTRILAKEAALKLLQNGERPTADRVRNAIGKGAQQTILSALDEFWGEIGARLNDPRLPEALLEPMNALWSQAVTEAGRQWQSEKSALEERVRVLETELSDVKEALTGTQTELRQREADVRVAQVRISEQTELLAEHAENIKALQEESNRFVSQRDQLNELLKAEREGRERDQTAWLNEIDAARQTVKAVNAEKDKLSQMLSEARDAQVRQDLLLKHTEQACAEFKTQLETTRTQLDVKNQAHERLLAESAEQLRQIQRLESEIAQKQDAITEWKDAFQAKEEELDALSESSSAIRLQIERLGAENQVLREERESQRSNQAEIEQFFLQAIERLGEKTRDNLS
;
A
#
# COMPACT_ATOMS: atom_id res chain seq x y z
N MET A 1 32.21 -173.09 -54.86
CA MET A 1 31.43 -171.85 -54.62
C MET A 1 32.31 -170.66 -54.96
N SER A 2 31.82 -169.67 -55.72
CA SER A 2 32.66 -168.56 -56.19
C SER A 2 33.01 -167.62 -55.02
N THR A 3 34.31 -167.41 -54.77
CA THR A 3 34.87 -166.58 -53.69
C THR A 3 34.25 -165.18 -53.62
N THR A 4 33.81 -164.65 -54.76
CA THR A 4 33.14 -163.35 -54.89
C THR A 4 31.77 -163.29 -54.21
N ARG A 5 31.00 -164.39 -54.18
CA ARG A 5 29.67 -164.41 -53.54
C ARG A 5 29.78 -164.30 -52.02
N ILE A 6 30.73 -165.01 -51.41
CA ILE A 6 30.95 -164.99 -49.96
C ILE A 6 31.38 -163.57 -49.53
N LEU A 7 32.34 -162.98 -50.23
CA LEU A 7 32.80 -161.61 -49.98
C LEU A 7 31.67 -160.57 -50.13
N ALA A 8 30.78 -160.75 -51.11
CA ALA A 8 29.63 -159.86 -51.30
C ALA A 8 28.64 -159.93 -50.11
N LYS A 9 28.34 -161.14 -49.58
CA LYS A 9 27.48 -161.29 -48.39
C LYS A 9 28.12 -160.69 -47.14
N GLU A 10 29.42 -160.89 -46.94
CA GLU A 10 30.16 -160.31 -45.80
C GLU A 10 30.21 -158.77 -45.86
N ALA A 11 30.44 -158.20 -47.04
CA ALA A 11 30.41 -156.76 -47.23
C ALA A 11 29.00 -156.19 -47.02
N ALA A 12 27.96 -156.89 -47.49
CA ALA A 12 26.57 -156.51 -47.22
C ALA A 12 26.25 -156.51 -45.72
N LEU A 13 26.74 -157.51 -44.98
CA LEU A 13 26.57 -157.57 -43.53
C LEU A 13 27.25 -156.39 -42.81
N LYS A 14 28.47 -156.03 -43.21
CA LYS A 14 29.20 -154.88 -42.64
C LYS A 14 28.49 -153.55 -42.91
N LEU A 15 27.98 -153.35 -44.13
CA LEU A 15 27.21 -152.16 -44.47
C LEU A 15 25.95 -152.05 -43.59
N LEU A 16 25.25 -153.17 -43.39
CA LEU A 16 24.06 -153.21 -42.55
C LEU A 16 24.37 -152.89 -41.07
N GLN A 17 25.49 -153.40 -40.54
CA GLN A 17 25.95 -153.09 -39.17
C GLN A 17 26.22 -151.58 -38.96
N ASN A 18 26.58 -150.87 -40.02
CA ASN A 18 26.83 -149.43 -40.00
C ASN A 18 25.55 -148.60 -40.24
N GLY A 19 24.38 -149.23 -40.35
CA GLY A 19 23.12 -148.54 -40.67
C GLY A 19 22.99 -148.13 -42.14
N GLU A 20 23.89 -148.58 -43.01
CA GLU A 20 23.85 -148.27 -44.44
C GLU A 20 23.14 -149.37 -45.23
N ARG A 21 22.33 -148.99 -46.23
CA ARG A 21 21.66 -149.95 -47.10
C ARG A 21 22.66 -150.66 -48.02
N PRO A 22 22.77 -152.01 -47.99
CA PRO A 22 23.59 -152.78 -48.90
C PRO A 22 23.04 -152.75 -50.33
N THR A 23 23.61 -151.92 -51.21
CA THR A 23 23.31 -151.92 -52.65
C THR A 23 24.44 -152.56 -53.44
N ALA A 24 24.16 -153.05 -54.64
CA ALA A 24 25.15 -153.76 -55.47
C ALA A 24 26.41 -152.92 -55.73
N ASP A 25 26.26 -151.62 -55.98
CA ASP A 25 27.39 -150.71 -56.20
C ASP A 25 28.21 -150.49 -54.93
N ARG A 26 27.56 -150.36 -53.76
CA ARG A 26 28.25 -150.18 -52.47
C ARG A 26 28.99 -151.44 -52.06
N VAL A 27 28.37 -152.60 -52.24
CA VAL A 27 29.01 -153.90 -52.00
C VAL A 27 30.19 -154.08 -52.94
N ARG A 28 30.02 -153.73 -54.23
CA ARG A 28 31.10 -153.78 -55.23
C ARG A 28 32.27 -152.86 -54.86
N ASN A 29 32.00 -151.65 -54.41
CA ASN A 29 33.00 -150.71 -53.94
C ASN A 29 33.72 -151.22 -52.68
N ALA A 30 32.99 -151.87 -51.77
CA ALA A 30 33.55 -152.43 -50.54
C ALA A 30 34.46 -153.66 -50.78
N ILE A 31 34.16 -154.49 -51.78
CA ILE A 31 34.96 -155.69 -52.09
C ILE A 31 36.01 -155.45 -53.19
N GLY A 32 35.87 -154.40 -53.99
CA GLY A 32 36.80 -153.97 -55.05
C GLY A 32 36.89 -154.87 -56.29
N LYS A 33 36.19 -156.02 -56.32
CA LYS A 33 36.25 -157.00 -57.42
C LYS A 33 34.97 -157.81 -57.55
N GLY A 34 34.65 -158.25 -58.77
CA GLY A 34 33.48 -159.10 -59.05
C GLY A 34 32.54 -158.50 -60.09
N ALA A 35 31.85 -159.37 -60.83
CA ALA A 35 30.82 -158.97 -61.79
C ALA A 35 29.55 -158.55 -61.04
N GLN A 36 28.92 -157.44 -61.49
CA GLN A 36 27.73 -156.85 -60.86
C GLN A 36 26.58 -157.85 -60.68
N GLN A 37 26.34 -158.71 -61.67
CA GLN A 37 25.30 -159.74 -61.58
C GLN A 37 25.59 -160.80 -60.51
N THR A 38 26.86 -161.14 -60.28
CA THR A 38 27.24 -162.08 -59.21
C THR A 38 27.03 -161.46 -57.83
N ILE A 39 27.23 -160.15 -57.69
CA ILE A 39 26.98 -159.41 -56.45
C ILE A 39 25.48 -159.26 -56.19
N LEU A 40 24.68 -158.96 -57.21
CA LEU A 40 23.21 -158.89 -57.10
C LEU A 40 22.62 -160.24 -56.65
N SER A 41 23.00 -161.34 -57.31
CA SER A 41 22.53 -162.67 -56.92
C SER A 41 22.97 -163.04 -55.49
N ALA A 42 24.17 -162.61 -55.05
CA ALA A 42 24.62 -162.83 -53.68
C ALA A 42 23.86 -161.96 -52.67
N LEU A 43 23.45 -160.74 -53.05
CA LEU A 43 22.62 -159.86 -52.24
C LEU A 43 21.20 -160.40 -52.09
N ASP A 44 20.60 -160.92 -53.15
CA ASP A 44 19.27 -161.53 -53.10
C ASP A 44 19.28 -162.76 -52.18
N GLU A 45 20.33 -163.58 -52.27
CA GLU A 45 20.52 -164.72 -51.38
C GLU A 45 20.78 -164.29 -49.93
N PHE A 46 21.55 -163.22 -49.70
CA PHE A 46 21.77 -162.62 -48.38
C PHE A 46 20.48 -162.09 -47.77
N TRP A 47 19.64 -161.37 -48.53
CA TRP A 47 18.34 -160.89 -48.05
C TRP A 47 17.37 -162.03 -47.78
N GLY A 48 17.40 -163.10 -48.59
CA GLY A 48 16.66 -164.33 -48.32
C GLY A 48 17.09 -165.00 -47.02
N GLU A 49 18.40 -165.10 -46.77
CA GLU A 49 18.95 -165.65 -45.51
C GLU A 49 18.62 -164.78 -44.30
N ILE A 50 18.74 -163.45 -44.41
CA ILE A 50 18.37 -162.53 -43.34
C ILE A 50 16.87 -162.57 -43.08
N GLY A 51 16.04 -162.58 -44.13
CA GLY A 51 14.59 -162.72 -44.01
C GLY A 51 14.22 -164.02 -43.31
N ALA A 52 14.84 -165.14 -43.67
CA ALA A 52 14.63 -166.42 -43.01
C ALA A 52 15.09 -166.41 -41.53
N ARG A 53 16.21 -165.75 -41.21
CA ARG A 53 16.71 -165.60 -39.83
C ARG A 53 15.86 -164.66 -38.97
N LEU A 54 15.27 -163.63 -39.56
CA LEU A 54 14.35 -162.72 -38.87
C LEU A 54 12.98 -163.35 -38.65
N ASN A 55 12.53 -164.21 -39.57
CA ASN A 55 11.29 -164.97 -39.43
C ASN A 55 11.41 -166.20 -38.51
N ASP A 56 12.62 -166.62 -38.16
CA ASP A 56 12.91 -167.68 -37.20
C ASP A 56 13.34 -167.01 -35.88
N PRO A 57 12.42 -166.66 -34.96
CA PRO A 57 12.77 -165.99 -33.72
C PRO A 57 13.58 -166.95 -32.84
N ARG A 58 14.90 -166.96 -33.00
CA ARG A 58 15.86 -167.66 -32.14
C ARG A 58 16.13 -166.89 -30.84
N LEU A 59 15.11 -166.24 -30.28
CA LEU A 59 15.16 -165.97 -28.86
C LEU A 59 14.84 -167.29 -28.16
N PRO A 60 15.71 -167.77 -27.24
CA PRO A 60 15.34 -168.85 -26.36
C PRO A 60 13.96 -168.55 -25.76
N GLU A 61 13.05 -169.51 -25.81
CA GLU A 61 11.68 -169.35 -25.31
C GLU A 61 11.65 -168.80 -23.88
N ALA A 62 12.69 -169.13 -23.09
CA ALA A 62 12.94 -168.62 -21.74
C ALA A 62 13.17 -167.09 -21.63
N LEU A 63 13.57 -166.39 -22.71
CA LEU A 63 13.85 -164.95 -22.72
C LEU A 63 12.75 -164.10 -23.37
N LEU A 64 11.85 -164.70 -24.16
CA LEU A 64 10.75 -163.98 -24.81
C LEU A 64 9.80 -163.35 -23.78
N GLU A 65 9.37 -164.14 -22.79
CA GLU A 65 8.46 -163.68 -21.74
C GLU A 65 9.07 -162.54 -20.90
N PRO A 66 10.30 -162.64 -20.35
CA PRO A 66 10.93 -161.54 -19.62
C PRO A 66 11.13 -160.27 -20.45
N MET A 67 11.48 -160.39 -21.74
CA MET A 67 11.68 -159.22 -22.61
C MET A 67 10.37 -158.54 -22.98
N ASN A 68 9.32 -159.31 -23.27
CA ASN A 68 7.98 -158.77 -23.48
C ASN A 68 7.47 -158.09 -22.21
N ALA A 69 7.66 -158.70 -21.04
CA ALA A 69 7.28 -158.11 -19.75
C ALA A 69 8.03 -156.79 -19.49
N LEU A 70 9.35 -156.76 -19.72
CA LEU A 70 10.16 -155.55 -19.55
C LEU A 70 9.74 -154.45 -20.53
N TRP A 71 9.48 -154.80 -21.79
CA TRP A 71 9.01 -153.85 -22.80
C TRP A 71 7.63 -153.30 -22.45
N SER A 72 6.67 -154.16 -22.08
CA SER A 72 5.35 -153.75 -21.61
C SER A 72 5.44 -152.85 -20.38
N GLN A 73 6.35 -153.15 -19.44
CA GLN A 73 6.59 -152.30 -18.27
C GLN A 73 7.18 -150.95 -18.66
N ALA A 74 8.17 -150.92 -19.56
CA ALA A 74 8.79 -149.68 -20.05
C ALA A 74 7.78 -148.79 -20.79
N VAL A 75 6.94 -149.37 -21.66
CA VAL A 75 5.87 -148.65 -22.35
C VAL A 75 4.83 -148.12 -21.36
N THR A 76 4.46 -148.91 -20.35
CA THR A 76 3.51 -148.48 -19.31
C THR A 76 4.07 -147.32 -18.49
N GLU A 77 5.33 -147.40 -18.07
CA GLU A 77 5.98 -146.33 -17.29
C GLU A 77 6.20 -145.07 -18.13
N ALA A 78 6.63 -145.20 -19.39
CA ALA A 78 6.74 -144.07 -20.30
C ALA A 78 5.38 -143.40 -20.56
N GLY A 79 4.32 -144.19 -20.73
CA GLY A 79 2.94 -143.70 -20.86
C GLY A 79 2.48 -142.95 -19.60
N ARG A 80 2.82 -143.46 -18.41
CA ARG A 80 2.53 -142.80 -17.13
C ARG A 80 3.30 -141.49 -16.96
N GLN A 81 4.58 -141.47 -17.28
CA GLN A 81 5.42 -140.28 -17.24
C GLN A 81 4.93 -139.22 -18.22
N TRP A 82 4.67 -139.59 -19.48
CA TRP A 82 4.10 -138.72 -20.49
C TRP A 82 2.77 -138.11 -20.04
N GLN A 83 1.87 -138.91 -19.49
CA GLN A 83 0.57 -138.41 -19.03
C GLN A 83 0.72 -137.46 -17.84
N SER A 84 1.68 -137.70 -16.94
CA SER A 84 2.00 -136.82 -15.82
C SER A 84 2.63 -135.49 -16.26
N GLU A 85 3.56 -135.52 -17.22
CA GLU A 85 4.18 -134.31 -17.75
C GLU A 85 3.17 -133.49 -18.56
N LYS A 86 2.34 -134.16 -19.35
CA LYS A 86 1.27 -133.52 -20.11
C LYS A 86 0.28 -132.82 -19.18
N SER A 87 -0.18 -133.47 -18.11
CA SER A 87 -1.11 -132.84 -17.16
C SER A 87 -0.46 -131.67 -16.41
N ALA A 88 0.81 -131.78 -16.03
CA ALA A 88 1.56 -130.70 -15.39
C ALA A 88 1.73 -129.48 -16.34
N LEU A 89 2.01 -129.72 -17.62
CA LEU A 89 2.09 -128.67 -18.64
C LEU A 89 0.73 -128.02 -18.91
N GLU A 90 -0.33 -128.80 -19.03
CA GLU A 90 -1.70 -128.28 -19.21
C GLU A 90 -2.11 -127.40 -18.03
N GLU A 91 -1.80 -127.80 -16.81
CA GLU A 91 -2.07 -126.99 -15.62
C GLU A 91 -1.23 -125.71 -15.61
N ARG A 92 0.06 -125.79 -15.98
CA ARG A 92 0.93 -124.61 -16.07
C ARG A 92 0.44 -123.61 -17.12
N VAL A 93 -0.04 -124.09 -18.27
CA VAL A 93 -0.62 -123.25 -19.31
C VAL A 93 -1.88 -122.56 -18.79
N ARG A 94 -2.78 -123.28 -18.11
CA ARG A 94 -3.99 -122.69 -17.51
C ARG A 94 -3.65 -121.58 -16.52
N VAL A 95 -2.68 -121.83 -15.62
CA VAL A 95 -2.24 -120.82 -14.65
C VAL A 95 -1.69 -119.58 -15.37
N LEU A 96 -0.82 -119.76 -16.38
CA LEU A 96 -0.28 -118.65 -17.15
C LEU A 96 -1.36 -117.88 -17.94
N GLU A 97 -2.38 -118.57 -18.47
CA GLU A 97 -3.51 -117.93 -19.13
C GLU A 97 -4.33 -117.08 -18.16
N THR A 98 -4.55 -117.57 -16.93
CA THR A 98 -5.23 -116.79 -15.88
C THR A 98 -4.41 -115.58 -15.46
N GLU A 99 -3.11 -115.74 -15.18
CA GLU A 99 -2.21 -114.63 -14.82
C GLU A 99 -2.15 -113.58 -15.95
N LEU A 100 -2.12 -114.01 -17.20
CA LEU A 100 -2.09 -113.13 -18.35
C LEU A 100 -3.41 -112.38 -18.53
N SER A 101 -4.55 -113.01 -18.23
CA SER A 101 -5.85 -112.35 -18.19
C SER A 101 -5.89 -111.28 -17.10
N ASP A 102 -5.48 -111.62 -15.87
CA ASP A 102 -5.47 -110.70 -14.73
C ASP A 102 -4.57 -109.49 -14.98
N VAL A 103 -3.38 -109.70 -15.55
CA VAL A 103 -2.47 -108.61 -15.92
C VAL A 103 -3.07 -107.73 -17.01
N LYS A 104 -3.77 -108.30 -17.99
CA LYS A 104 -4.47 -107.51 -19.02
C LYS A 104 -5.58 -106.65 -18.43
N GLU A 105 -6.37 -107.21 -17.51
CA GLU A 105 -7.42 -106.45 -16.82
C GLU A 105 -6.85 -105.33 -15.94
N ALA A 106 -5.77 -105.61 -15.21
CA ALA A 106 -5.08 -104.57 -14.43
C ALA A 106 -4.47 -103.48 -15.34
N LEU A 107 -3.91 -103.87 -16.49
CA LEU A 107 -3.36 -102.91 -17.46
C LEU A 107 -4.45 -102.04 -18.09
N THR A 108 -5.61 -102.61 -18.44
CA THR A 108 -6.72 -101.80 -18.98
C THR A 108 -7.28 -100.86 -17.91
N GLY A 109 -7.42 -101.32 -16.66
CA GLY A 109 -7.86 -100.47 -15.54
C GLY A 109 -6.91 -99.29 -15.28
N THR A 110 -5.61 -99.54 -15.22
CA THR A 110 -4.60 -98.47 -15.05
C THR A 110 -4.57 -97.50 -16.24
N GLN A 111 -4.76 -97.99 -17.47
CA GLN A 111 -4.88 -97.13 -18.65
C GLN A 111 -6.12 -96.23 -18.61
N THR A 112 -7.26 -96.74 -18.13
CA THR A 112 -8.47 -95.92 -17.99
C THR A 112 -8.30 -94.86 -16.90
N GLU A 113 -7.69 -95.21 -15.76
CA GLU A 113 -7.38 -94.26 -14.69
C GLU A 113 -6.42 -93.17 -15.17
N LEU A 114 -5.38 -93.54 -15.92
CA LEU A 114 -4.45 -92.59 -16.48
C LEU A 114 -5.15 -91.61 -17.44
N ARG A 115 -6.00 -92.11 -18.34
CA ARG A 115 -6.77 -91.25 -19.25
C ARG A 115 -7.72 -90.31 -18.51
N GLN A 116 -8.32 -90.77 -17.42
CA GLN A 116 -9.18 -89.94 -16.58
C GLN A 116 -8.38 -88.85 -15.89
N ARG A 117 -7.22 -89.19 -15.29
CA ARG A 117 -6.31 -88.21 -14.67
C ARG A 117 -5.81 -87.19 -15.68
N GLU A 118 -5.46 -87.60 -16.89
CA GLU A 118 -5.07 -86.68 -17.96
C GLU A 118 -6.21 -85.74 -18.36
N ALA A 119 -7.46 -86.23 -18.39
CA ALA A 119 -8.62 -85.39 -18.65
C ALA A 119 -8.84 -84.36 -17.52
N ASP A 120 -8.73 -84.78 -16.26
CA ASP A 120 -8.86 -83.89 -15.10
C ASP A 120 -7.77 -82.82 -15.09
N VAL A 121 -6.53 -83.19 -15.41
CA VAL A 121 -5.41 -82.24 -15.53
C VAL A 121 -5.67 -81.23 -16.65
N ARG A 122 -6.18 -81.66 -17.81
CA ARG A 122 -6.54 -80.74 -18.90
C ARG A 122 -7.62 -79.75 -18.47
N VAL A 123 -8.66 -80.21 -17.78
CA VAL A 123 -9.73 -79.34 -17.26
C VAL A 123 -9.17 -78.35 -16.24
N ALA A 124 -8.32 -78.81 -15.31
CA ALA A 124 -7.68 -77.95 -14.33
C ALA A 124 -6.78 -76.90 -15.00
N GLN A 125 -6.04 -77.27 -16.05
CA GLN A 125 -5.20 -76.35 -16.79
C GLN A 125 -6.00 -75.23 -17.48
N VAL A 126 -7.14 -75.58 -18.09
CA VAL A 126 -8.06 -74.59 -18.69
C VAL A 126 -8.62 -73.64 -17.62
N ARG A 127 -9.03 -74.18 -16.47
CA ARG A 127 -9.53 -73.35 -15.36
C ARG A 127 -8.46 -72.41 -14.83
N ILE A 128 -7.21 -72.87 -14.73
CA ILE A 128 -6.07 -72.03 -14.33
C ILE A 128 -5.85 -70.92 -15.36
N SER A 129 -5.87 -71.21 -16.67
CA SER A 129 -5.70 -70.17 -17.69
C SER A 129 -6.81 -69.12 -17.64
N GLU A 130 -8.07 -69.54 -17.51
CA GLU A 130 -9.21 -68.61 -17.36
C GLU A 130 -9.07 -67.73 -16.11
N GLN A 131 -8.66 -68.32 -14.97
CA GLN A 131 -8.42 -67.55 -13.75
C GLN A 131 -7.25 -66.57 -13.90
N THR A 132 -6.19 -66.93 -14.61
CA THR A 132 -5.06 -66.02 -14.86
C THR A 132 -5.47 -64.86 -15.77
N GLU A 133 -6.33 -65.09 -16.76
CA GLU A 133 -6.87 -64.03 -17.62
C GLU A 133 -7.75 -63.06 -16.83
N LEU A 134 -8.66 -63.58 -16.00
CA LEU A 134 -9.50 -62.76 -15.11
C LEU A 134 -8.67 -61.92 -14.12
N LEU A 135 -7.61 -62.51 -13.55
CA LEU A 135 -6.70 -61.77 -12.67
C LEU A 135 -5.94 -60.67 -13.40
N ALA A 136 -5.54 -60.90 -14.65
CA ALA A 136 -4.91 -59.88 -15.49
C ALA A 136 -5.87 -58.72 -15.78
N GLU A 137 -7.13 -59.01 -16.14
CA GLU A 137 -8.18 -58.02 -16.36
C GLU A 137 -8.44 -57.18 -15.10
N HIS A 138 -8.58 -57.83 -13.94
CA HIS A 138 -8.76 -57.13 -12.67
C HIS A 138 -7.56 -56.25 -12.31
N ALA A 139 -6.32 -56.70 -12.60
CA ALA A 139 -5.13 -55.90 -12.37
C ALA A 139 -5.09 -54.65 -13.27
N GLU A 140 -5.53 -54.74 -14.52
CA GLU A 140 -5.67 -53.58 -15.40
C GLU A 140 -6.76 -52.61 -14.91
N ASN A 141 -7.92 -53.13 -14.51
CA ASN A 141 -9.00 -52.31 -13.95
C ASN A 141 -8.56 -51.57 -12.68
N ILE A 142 -7.82 -52.23 -11.78
CA ILE A 142 -7.26 -51.59 -10.58
C ILE A 142 -6.30 -50.46 -10.97
N LYS A 143 -5.42 -50.66 -11.95
CA LYS A 143 -4.52 -49.60 -12.43
C LYS A 143 -5.28 -48.42 -13.01
N ALA A 144 -6.29 -48.67 -13.85
CA ALA A 144 -7.12 -47.62 -14.43
C ALA A 144 -7.84 -46.79 -13.35
N LEU A 145 -8.43 -47.46 -12.35
CA LEU A 145 -9.09 -46.79 -11.22
C LEU A 145 -8.10 -46.02 -10.35
N GLN A 146 -6.88 -46.51 -10.16
CA GLN A 146 -5.82 -45.79 -9.45
C GLN A 146 -5.40 -44.53 -10.20
N GLU A 147 -5.24 -44.60 -11.52
CA GLU A 147 -4.95 -43.42 -12.35
C GLU A 147 -6.08 -42.39 -12.29
N GLU A 148 -7.34 -42.83 -12.34
CA GLU A 148 -8.50 -41.95 -12.21
C GLU A 148 -8.56 -41.29 -10.82
N SER A 149 -8.32 -42.07 -9.75
CA SER A 149 -8.24 -41.54 -8.39
C SER A 149 -7.13 -40.49 -8.26
N ASN A 150 -5.95 -40.73 -8.82
CA ASN A 150 -4.85 -39.77 -8.82
C ASN A 150 -5.18 -38.48 -9.59
N ARG A 151 -5.93 -38.60 -10.69
CA ARG A 151 -6.45 -37.42 -11.42
C ARG A 151 -7.41 -36.61 -10.55
N PHE A 152 -8.35 -37.25 -9.87
CA PHE A 152 -9.28 -36.55 -8.97
C PHE A 152 -8.58 -35.91 -7.78
N VAL A 153 -7.57 -36.56 -7.19
CA VAL A 153 -6.75 -35.96 -6.12
C VAL A 153 -6.04 -34.71 -6.65
N SER A 154 -5.42 -34.79 -7.83
CA SER A 154 -4.75 -33.65 -8.45
C SER A 154 -5.72 -32.49 -8.73
N GLN A 155 -6.92 -32.78 -9.25
CA GLN A 155 -7.97 -31.77 -9.48
C GLN A 155 -8.45 -31.13 -8.18
N ARG A 156 -8.67 -31.94 -7.13
CA ARG A 156 -9.04 -31.44 -5.79
C ARG A 156 -7.97 -30.50 -5.25
N ASP A 157 -6.70 -30.86 -5.38
CA ASP A 157 -5.59 -30.06 -4.86
C ASP A 157 -5.45 -28.74 -5.65
N GLN A 158 -5.64 -28.77 -6.98
CA GLN A 158 -5.72 -27.55 -7.80
C GLN A 158 -6.88 -26.63 -7.38
N LEU A 159 -8.08 -27.18 -7.16
CA LEU A 159 -9.23 -26.40 -6.70
C LEU A 159 -9.01 -25.81 -5.30
N ASN A 160 -8.39 -26.58 -4.40
CA ASN A 160 -8.05 -26.09 -3.06
C ASN A 160 -7.06 -24.93 -3.11
N GLU A 161 -6.04 -24.99 -3.98
CA GLU A 161 -5.11 -23.87 -4.15
C GLU A 161 -5.78 -22.65 -4.78
N LEU A 162 -6.68 -22.83 -5.76
CA LEU A 162 -7.48 -21.73 -6.30
C LEU A 162 -8.37 -21.09 -5.23
N LEU A 163 -9.04 -21.90 -4.40
CA LEU A 163 -9.85 -21.41 -3.29
C LEU A 163 -9.02 -20.68 -2.23
N LYS A 164 -7.81 -21.18 -1.94
CA LYS A 164 -6.89 -20.53 -1.02
C LYS A 164 -6.41 -19.18 -1.57
N ALA A 165 -6.00 -19.14 -2.84
CA ALA A 165 -5.61 -17.90 -3.51
C ALA A 165 -6.74 -16.87 -3.54
N GLU A 166 -7.99 -17.32 -3.76
CA GLU A 166 -9.16 -16.44 -3.70
C GLU A 166 -9.40 -15.90 -2.29
N ARG A 167 -9.30 -16.75 -1.25
CA ARG A 167 -9.44 -16.33 0.15
C ARG A 167 -8.38 -15.31 0.54
N GLU A 168 -7.12 -15.57 0.20
CA GLU A 168 -6.01 -14.64 0.44
C GLU A 168 -6.20 -13.32 -0.34
N GLY A 169 -6.69 -13.41 -1.58
CA GLY A 169 -7.04 -12.22 -2.38
C GLY A 169 -8.10 -11.37 -1.71
N ARG A 170 -9.22 -11.97 -1.28
CA ARG A 170 -10.29 -11.29 -0.56
C ARG A 170 -9.82 -10.70 0.77
N GLU A 171 -8.94 -11.38 1.50
CA GLU A 171 -8.36 -10.86 2.75
C GLU A 171 -7.46 -9.63 2.49
N ARG A 172 -6.65 -9.66 1.41
CA ARG A 172 -5.88 -8.48 0.98
C ARG A 172 -6.80 -7.33 0.56
N ASP A 173 -7.85 -7.59 -0.19
CA ASP A 173 -8.81 -6.57 -0.61
C ASP A 173 -9.55 -5.98 0.60
N GLN A 174 -9.96 -6.83 1.56
CA GLN A 174 -10.61 -6.39 2.79
C GLN A 174 -9.68 -5.52 3.63
N THR A 175 -8.41 -5.91 3.79
CA THR A 175 -7.43 -5.10 4.53
C THR A 175 -7.12 -3.79 3.83
N ALA A 176 -6.98 -3.79 2.50
CA ALA A 176 -6.82 -2.57 1.70
C ALA A 176 -8.03 -1.63 1.87
N TRP A 177 -9.25 -2.16 1.78
CA TRP A 177 -10.48 -1.39 1.97
C TRP A 177 -10.60 -0.81 3.38
N LEU A 178 -10.25 -1.57 4.42
CA LEU A 178 -10.22 -1.06 5.80
C LEU A 178 -9.20 0.07 5.97
N ASN A 179 -8.01 -0.05 5.36
CA ASN A 179 -7.00 1.00 5.37
C ASN A 179 -7.49 2.26 4.63
N GLU A 180 -8.20 2.11 3.50
CA GLU A 180 -8.82 3.22 2.79
C GLU A 180 -9.90 3.91 3.62
N ILE A 181 -10.74 3.14 4.32
CA ILE A 181 -11.74 3.70 5.25
C ILE A 181 -11.05 4.48 6.37
N ASP A 182 -10.01 3.94 6.97
CA ASP A 182 -9.32 4.61 8.07
C ASP A 182 -8.59 5.86 7.60
N ALA A 183 -7.99 5.84 6.39
CA ALA A 183 -7.46 7.03 5.75
C ALA A 183 -8.55 8.09 5.50
N ALA A 184 -9.71 7.70 4.97
CA ALA A 184 -10.84 8.58 4.76
C ALA A 184 -11.40 9.13 6.10
N ARG A 185 -11.41 8.34 7.16
CA ARG A 185 -11.79 8.80 8.51
C ARG A 185 -10.79 9.82 9.05
N GLN A 186 -9.49 9.61 8.83
CA GLN A 186 -8.45 10.55 9.23
C GLN A 186 -8.56 11.87 8.46
N THR A 187 -8.82 11.83 7.15
CA THR A 187 -9.03 13.06 6.35
C THR A 187 -10.28 13.81 6.81
N VAL A 188 -11.41 13.11 7.05
CA VAL A 188 -12.61 13.74 7.62
C VAL A 188 -12.34 14.33 9.00
N LYS A 189 -11.59 13.65 9.86
CA LYS A 189 -11.19 14.17 11.18
C LYS A 189 -10.32 15.43 11.05
N ALA A 190 -9.36 15.45 10.12
CA ALA A 190 -8.52 16.61 9.85
C ALA A 190 -9.34 17.80 9.32
N VAL A 191 -10.22 17.57 8.35
CA VAL A 191 -11.13 18.59 7.80
C VAL A 191 -12.08 19.12 8.88
N ASN A 192 -12.60 18.26 9.75
CA ASN A 192 -13.43 18.71 10.88
C ASN A 192 -12.62 19.53 11.89
N ALA A 193 -11.37 19.14 12.20
CA ALA A 193 -10.51 19.94 13.07
C ALA A 193 -10.17 21.31 12.45
N GLU A 194 -9.93 21.38 11.14
CA GLU A 194 -9.76 22.65 10.41
C GLU A 194 -11.05 23.48 10.44
N LYS A 195 -12.20 22.86 10.20
CA LYS A 195 -13.51 23.52 10.31
C LYS A 195 -13.75 24.07 11.71
N ASP A 196 -13.44 23.32 12.76
CA ASP A 196 -13.58 23.75 14.14
C ASP A 196 -12.63 24.92 14.44
N LYS A 197 -11.38 24.85 13.97
CA LYS A 197 -10.41 25.96 14.06
C LYS A 197 -10.89 27.20 13.33
N LEU A 198 -11.39 27.07 12.09
CA LEU A 198 -11.96 28.18 11.33
C LEU A 198 -13.21 28.74 11.99
N SER A 199 -14.06 27.89 12.57
CA SER A 199 -15.25 28.31 13.31
C SER A 199 -14.87 29.09 14.57
N GLN A 200 -13.84 28.64 15.28
CA GLN A 200 -13.26 29.35 16.43
C GLN A 200 -12.67 30.71 16.01
N MET A 201 -11.85 30.74 14.95
CA MET A 201 -11.32 31.99 14.41
C MET A 201 -12.44 32.94 13.98
N LEU A 202 -13.53 32.42 13.43
CA LEU A 202 -14.68 33.21 13.02
C LEU A 202 -15.47 33.73 14.23
N SER A 203 -15.61 32.95 15.30
CA SER A 203 -16.17 33.45 16.56
C SER A 203 -15.29 34.50 17.22
N GLU A 204 -13.98 34.30 17.25
CA GLU A 204 -13.02 35.27 17.78
C GLU A 204 -13.01 36.55 16.94
N ALA A 205 -13.11 36.45 15.61
CA ALA A 205 -13.25 37.59 14.71
C ALA A 205 -14.57 38.33 14.94
N ARG A 206 -15.70 37.62 15.14
CA ARG A 206 -16.98 38.22 15.51
C ARG A 206 -16.90 38.93 16.86
N ASP A 207 -16.28 38.32 17.87
CA ASP A 207 -16.09 38.92 19.19
C ASP A 207 -15.17 40.14 19.12
N ALA A 208 -14.10 40.08 18.34
CA ALA A 208 -13.21 41.20 18.08
C ALA A 208 -13.93 42.34 17.35
N GLN A 209 -14.79 42.01 16.38
CA GLN A 209 -15.63 42.98 15.69
C GLN A 209 -16.63 43.63 16.65
N VAL A 210 -17.30 42.85 17.52
CA VAL A 210 -18.18 43.41 18.56
C VAL A 210 -17.40 44.32 19.51
N ARG A 211 -16.18 43.94 19.90
CA ARG A 211 -15.30 44.81 20.71
C ARG A 211 -14.94 46.09 19.96
N GLN A 212 -14.63 46.00 18.67
CA GLN A 212 -14.32 47.15 17.83
C GLN A 212 -15.55 48.07 17.69
N ASP A 213 -16.74 47.52 17.49
CA ASP A 213 -17.99 48.27 17.43
C ASP A 213 -18.32 48.92 18.78
N LEU A 214 -18.04 48.24 19.90
CA LEU A 214 -18.18 48.82 21.24
C LEU A 214 -17.17 49.94 21.48
N LEU A 215 -15.92 49.77 21.05
CA LEU A 215 -14.90 50.82 21.11
C LEU A 215 -15.28 52.01 20.22
N LEU A 216 -15.76 51.76 19.00
CA LEU A 216 -16.27 52.80 18.12
C LEU A 216 -17.42 53.56 18.78
N LYS A 217 -18.42 52.85 19.33
CA LYS A 217 -19.51 53.48 20.10
C LYS A 217 -19.00 54.28 21.29
N HIS A 218 -18.01 53.76 22.03
CA HIS A 218 -17.41 54.49 23.15
C HIS A 218 -16.64 55.73 22.67
N THR A 219 -15.95 55.66 21.52
CA THR A 219 -15.28 56.83 20.92
C THR A 219 -16.29 57.83 20.35
N GLU A 220 -17.41 57.37 19.81
CA GLU A 220 -18.52 58.23 19.36
C GLU A 220 -19.19 58.91 20.55
N GLN A 221 -19.40 58.20 21.66
CA GLN A 221 -19.87 58.76 22.92
C GLN A 221 -18.87 59.77 23.48
N ALA A 222 -17.58 59.45 23.53
CA ALA A 222 -16.54 60.39 23.95
C ALA A 222 -16.47 61.62 23.02
N CYS A 223 -16.63 61.45 21.70
CA CYS A 223 -16.73 62.57 20.76
C CYS A 223 -18.00 63.40 20.96
N ALA A 224 -19.13 62.78 21.31
CA ALA A 224 -20.37 63.50 21.66
C ALA A 224 -20.23 64.24 23.00
N GLU A 225 -19.54 63.66 23.98
CA GLU A 225 -19.18 64.29 25.25
C GLU A 225 -18.20 65.46 25.04
N PHE A 226 -17.17 65.30 24.20
CA PHE A 226 -16.29 66.40 23.82
C PHE A 226 -17.02 67.48 23.02
N LYS A 227 -18.00 67.11 22.19
CA LYS A 227 -18.83 68.08 21.46
C LYS A 227 -19.73 68.87 22.40
N THR A 228 -20.35 68.22 23.38
CA THR A 228 -21.15 68.90 24.42
C THR A 228 -20.28 69.71 25.39
N GLN A 229 -19.05 69.28 25.68
CA GLN A 229 -18.04 70.09 26.39
C GLN A 229 -17.57 71.30 25.58
N LEU A 230 -17.46 71.18 24.25
CA LEU A 230 -17.17 72.30 23.36
C LEU A 230 -18.36 73.27 23.22
N GLU A 231 -19.59 72.77 23.21
CA GLU A 231 -20.80 73.61 23.20
C GLU A 231 -21.02 74.33 24.55
N THR A 232 -20.70 73.69 25.67
CA THR A 232 -20.73 74.34 27.00
C THR A 232 -19.61 75.36 27.18
N THR A 233 -18.40 75.09 26.70
CA THR A 233 -17.33 76.11 26.70
C THR A 233 -17.60 77.25 25.71
N ARG A 234 -18.26 76.98 24.57
CA ARG A 234 -18.71 78.01 23.61
C ARG A 234 -19.80 78.91 24.19
N THR A 235 -20.79 78.35 24.88
CA THR A 235 -21.81 79.14 25.59
C THR A 235 -21.22 79.93 26.77
N GLN A 236 -20.20 79.42 27.46
CA GLN A 236 -19.44 80.17 28.47
C GLN A 236 -18.60 81.31 27.87
N LEU A 237 -18.11 81.16 26.64
CA LEU A 237 -17.43 82.21 25.87
C LEU A 237 -18.42 83.27 25.35
N ASP A 238 -19.62 82.89 24.93
CA ASP A 238 -20.65 83.83 24.49
C ASP A 238 -21.20 84.68 25.66
N VAL A 239 -21.34 84.11 26.87
CA VAL A 239 -21.67 84.87 28.08
C VAL A 239 -20.56 85.84 28.48
N LYS A 240 -19.28 85.46 28.28
CA LYS A 240 -18.13 86.35 28.52
C LYS A 240 -18.01 87.45 27.46
N ASN A 241 -18.30 87.16 26.19
CA ASN A 241 -18.30 88.14 25.11
C ASN A 241 -19.46 89.15 25.26
N GLN A 242 -20.65 88.71 25.67
CA GLN A 242 -21.76 89.62 25.97
C GLN A 242 -21.49 90.51 27.21
N ALA A 243 -20.71 90.03 28.18
CA ALA A 243 -20.23 90.85 29.30
C ALA A 243 -19.14 91.86 28.85
N HIS A 244 -18.29 91.49 27.90
CA HIS A 244 -17.26 92.36 27.34
C HIS A 244 -17.84 93.46 26.42
N GLU A 245 -18.91 93.15 25.67
CA GLU A 245 -19.65 94.12 24.86
C GLU A 245 -20.43 95.15 25.71
N ARG A 246 -20.95 94.74 26.88
CA ARG A 246 -21.57 95.67 27.86
C ARG A 246 -20.54 96.62 28.47
N LEU A 247 -19.33 96.13 28.80
CA LEU A 247 -18.23 96.96 29.29
C LEU A 247 -17.67 97.92 28.21
N LEU A 248 -17.68 97.51 26.94
CA LEU A 248 -17.29 98.38 25.83
C LEU A 248 -18.33 99.47 25.54
N ALA A 249 -19.63 99.19 25.69
CA ALA A 249 -20.70 100.18 25.59
C ALA A 249 -20.67 101.20 26.75
N GLU A 250 -20.41 100.75 27.98
CA GLU A 250 -20.22 101.64 29.15
C GLU A 250 -18.97 102.52 29.02
N SER A 251 -17.86 102.01 28.47
CA SER A 251 -16.65 102.82 28.23
C SER A 251 -16.81 103.84 27.08
N ALA A 252 -17.64 103.54 26.08
CA ALA A 252 -17.96 104.44 24.98
C ALA A 252 -18.88 105.61 25.42
N GLU A 253 -19.72 105.39 26.42
CA GLU A 253 -20.56 106.41 27.05
C GLU A 253 -19.73 107.33 27.96
N GLN A 254 -18.77 106.77 28.70
CA GLN A 254 -17.78 107.53 29.49
C GLN A 254 -16.86 108.38 28.61
N LEU A 255 -16.42 107.88 27.45
CA LEU A 255 -15.62 108.65 26.48
C LEU A 255 -16.38 109.84 25.87
N ARG A 256 -17.69 109.69 25.61
CA ARG A 256 -18.55 110.82 25.17
C ARG A 256 -18.76 111.86 26.26
N GLN A 257 -18.79 111.44 27.53
CA GLN A 257 -18.94 112.33 28.67
C GLN A 257 -17.64 113.10 28.98
N ILE A 258 -16.48 112.47 28.77
CA ILE A 258 -15.16 113.11 28.84
C ILE A 258 -14.98 114.13 27.70
N GLN A 259 -15.34 113.80 26.45
CA GLN A 259 -15.26 114.76 25.34
C GLN A 259 -16.18 115.97 25.50
N ARG A 260 -17.33 115.81 26.16
CA ARG A 260 -18.24 116.93 26.49
C ARG A 260 -17.62 117.86 27.53
N LEU A 261 -17.03 117.29 28.59
CA LEU A 261 -16.34 118.06 29.63
C LEU A 261 -15.04 118.71 29.12
N GLU A 262 -14.33 118.09 28.17
CA GLU A 262 -13.16 118.68 27.51
C GLU A 262 -13.55 119.88 26.63
N SER A 263 -14.69 119.80 25.92
CA SER A 263 -15.21 120.96 25.16
C SER A 263 -15.68 122.11 26.06
N GLU A 264 -16.23 121.82 27.24
CA GLU A 264 -16.61 122.83 28.24
C GLU A 264 -15.39 123.44 28.95
N ILE A 265 -14.32 122.66 29.17
CA ILE A 265 -13.05 123.16 29.72
C ILE A 265 -12.32 124.03 28.70
N ALA A 266 -12.30 123.66 27.42
CA ALA A 266 -11.72 124.48 26.35
C ALA A 266 -12.47 125.82 26.20
N GLN A 267 -13.80 125.81 26.19
CA GLN A 267 -14.60 127.04 26.13
C GLN A 267 -14.41 127.95 27.35
N LYS A 268 -14.18 127.37 28.54
CA LYS A 268 -13.88 128.16 29.75
C LYS A 268 -12.43 128.63 29.81
N GLN A 269 -11.48 127.94 29.17
CA GLN A 269 -10.10 128.38 29.04
C GLN A 269 -9.97 129.53 28.03
N ASP A 270 -10.71 129.49 26.92
CA ASP A 270 -10.77 130.60 25.95
C ASP A 270 -11.40 131.86 26.56
N ALA A 271 -12.44 131.71 27.38
CA ALA A 271 -13.03 132.82 28.14
C ALA A 271 -12.07 133.38 29.22
N ILE A 272 -11.18 132.56 29.79
CA ILE A 272 -10.18 133.01 30.78
C ILE A 272 -9.01 133.72 30.09
N THR A 273 -8.64 133.35 28.87
CA THR A 273 -7.64 134.09 28.08
C THR A 273 -8.17 135.43 27.59
N GLU A 274 -9.43 135.50 27.13
CA GLU A 274 -10.07 136.78 26.77
C GLU A 274 -10.19 137.73 27.97
N TRP A 275 -10.47 137.21 29.17
CA TRP A 275 -10.49 138.01 30.40
C TRP A 275 -9.10 138.40 30.90
N LYS A 276 -8.06 137.61 30.64
CA LYS A 276 -6.67 137.99 30.96
C LYS A 276 -6.14 139.06 30.01
N ASP A 277 -6.43 138.97 28.72
CA ASP A 277 -6.02 139.95 27.72
C ASP A 277 -6.79 141.28 27.90
N ALA A 278 -8.07 141.22 28.29
CA ALA A 278 -8.84 142.40 28.67
C ALA A 278 -8.38 143.05 29.99
N PHE A 279 -7.85 142.26 30.93
CA PHE A 279 -7.31 142.75 32.19
C PHE A 279 -5.93 143.39 32.00
N GLN A 280 -5.03 142.78 31.21
CA GLN A 280 -3.74 143.37 30.84
C GLN A 280 -3.89 144.66 30.02
N ALA A 281 -4.84 144.72 29.08
CA ALA A 281 -5.12 145.96 28.35
C ALA A 281 -5.64 147.10 29.26
N LYS A 282 -6.33 146.76 30.36
CA LYS A 282 -6.80 147.74 31.35
C LYS A 282 -5.73 148.14 32.37
N GLU A 283 -4.77 147.26 32.63
CA GLU A 283 -3.59 147.53 33.46
C GLU A 283 -2.61 148.45 32.73
N GLU A 284 -2.39 148.25 31.42
CA GLU A 284 -1.62 149.16 30.56
C GLU A 284 -2.28 150.54 30.39
N GLU A 285 -3.62 150.63 30.34
CA GLU A 285 -4.35 151.91 30.37
C GLU A 285 -4.18 152.63 31.72
N LEU A 286 -4.09 151.89 32.83
CA LEU A 286 -3.93 152.44 34.18
C LEU A 286 -2.50 152.96 34.42
N ASP A 287 -1.50 152.27 33.88
CA ASP A 287 -0.10 152.71 33.90
C ASP A 287 0.10 153.96 33.04
N ALA A 288 -0.50 154.03 31.85
CA ALA A 288 -0.48 155.22 30.99
C ALA A 288 -1.18 156.43 31.62
N LEU A 289 -2.27 156.21 32.38
CA LEU A 289 -2.96 157.26 33.14
C LEU A 289 -2.17 157.70 34.40
N SER A 290 -1.40 156.81 35.02
CA SER A 290 -0.53 157.14 36.15
C SER A 290 0.69 157.96 35.70
N GLU A 291 1.27 157.63 34.54
CA GLU A 291 2.36 158.38 33.91
C GLU A 291 1.88 159.78 33.47
N SER A 292 0.69 159.88 32.87
CA SER A 292 0.07 161.17 32.52
C SER A 292 -0.24 162.04 33.75
N SER A 293 -0.72 161.43 34.85
CA SER A 293 -0.96 162.15 36.12
C SER A 293 0.35 162.65 36.76
N SER A 294 1.44 161.88 36.62
CA SER A 294 2.77 162.28 37.10
C SER A 294 3.37 163.42 36.25
N ALA A 295 3.17 163.39 34.93
CA ALA A 295 3.60 164.45 34.01
C ALA A 295 2.84 165.76 34.25
N ILE A 296 1.53 165.69 34.51
CA ILE A 296 0.71 166.86 34.84
C ILE A 296 1.11 167.44 36.21
N ARG A 297 1.45 166.60 37.20
CA ARG A 297 1.97 167.08 38.49
C ARG A 297 3.30 167.81 38.36
N LEU A 298 4.24 167.28 37.56
CA LEU A 298 5.51 167.95 37.28
C LEU A 298 5.31 169.28 36.54
N GLN A 299 4.30 169.35 35.67
CA GLN A 299 3.97 170.55 34.91
C GLN A 299 3.30 171.63 35.77
N ILE A 300 2.50 171.24 36.78
CA ILE A 300 1.93 172.16 37.77
C ILE A 300 3.02 172.72 38.70
N GLU A 301 3.99 171.91 39.12
CA GLU A 301 5.14 172.41 39.91
C GLU A 301 6.03 173.35 39.10
N ARG A 302 6.28 173.02 37.82
CA ARG A 302 7.03 173.89 36.90
C ARG A 302 6.31 175.23 36.68
N LEU A 303 5.01 175.22 36.41
CA LEU A 303 4.19 176.43 36.23
C LEU A 303 4.00 177.21 37.55
N GLY A 304 4.07 176.54 38.70
CA GLY A 304 4.11 177.16 40.01
C GLY A 304 5.41 177.94 40.25
N ALA A 305 6.55 177.33 39.92
CA ALA A 305 7.86 177.99 39.97
C ALA A 305 7.95 179.16 38.98
N GLU A 306 7.44 178.99 37.75
CA GLU A 306 7.44 180.03 36.71
C GLU A 306 6.55 181.24 37.09
N ASN A 307 5.38 181.00 37.71
CA ASN A 307 4.54 182.09 38.21
C ASN A 307 5.13 182.84 39.40
N GLN A 308 5.95 182.16 40.21
CA GLN A 308 6.62 182.79 41.34
C GLN A 308 7.74 183.72 40.86
N VAL A 309 8.56 183.25 39.90
CA VAL A 309 9.59 184.05 39.25
C VAL A 309 8.99 185.26 38.53
N LEU A 310 7.89 185.09 37.79
CA LEU A 310 7.28 186.19 37.05
C LEU A 310 6.55 187.21 37.94
N ARG A 311 6.05 186.81 39.11
CA ARG A 311 5.51 187.75 40.11
C ARG A 311 6.60 188.61 40.71
N GLU A 312 7.74 188.01 41.03
CA GLU A 312 8.94 188.73 41.47
C GLU A 312 9.46 189.66 40.37
N GLU A 313 9.38 189.25 39.10
CA GLU A 313 9.76 190.08 37.94
C GLU A 313 8.78 191.25 37.71
N ARG A 314 7.48 191.04 37.91
CA ARG A 314 6.47 192.11 37.85
C ARG A 314 6.56 193.09 39.02
N GLU A 315 6.92 192.63 40.21
CA GLU A 315 7.17 193.50 41.36
C GLU A 315 8.44 194.32 41.18
N SER A 316 9.51 193.70 40.66
CA SER A 316 10.73 194.40 40.23
C SER A 316 10.45 195.46 39.16
N GLN A 317 9.67 195.12 38.13
CA GLN A 317 9.33 196.07 37.07
C GLN A 317 8.40 197.18 37.53
N ARG A 318 7.43 196.92 38.42
CA ARG A 318 6.60 197.96 39.03
C ARG A 318 7.41 198.88 39.95
N SER A 319 8.40 198.34 40.65
CA SER A 319 9.34 199.16 41.43
C SER A 319 10.16 200.06 40.52
N ASN A 320 10.70 199.53 39.42
CA ASN A 320 11.43 200.31 38.42
C ASN A 320 10.53 201.35 37.72
N GLN A 321 9.27 201.02 37.45
CA GLN A 321 8.32 201.94 36.84
C GLN A 321 7.92 203.05 37.82
N ALA A 322 7.79 202.75 39.11
CA ALA A 322 7.58 203.75 40.16
C ALA A 322 8.80 204.65 40.39
N GLU A 323 10.03 204.12 40.27
CA GLU A 323 11.27 204.90 40.32
C GLU A 323 11.42 205.80 39.10
N ILE A 324 11.07 205.31 37.91
CA ILE A 324 11.10 206.10 36.67
C ILE A 324 10.01 207.19 36.71
N GLU A 325 8.79 206.90 37.18
CA GLU A 325 7.73 207.90 37.36
C GLU A 325 8.09 208.94 38.43
N GLN A 326 8.76 208.54 39.52
CA GLN A 326 9.34 209.50 40.47
C GLN A 326 10.45 210.35 39.85
N PHE A 327 11.28 209.77 38.98
CA PHE A 327 12.30 210.51 38.25
C PHE A 327 11.68 211.52 37.27
N PHE A 328 10.60 211.13 36.57
CA PHE A 328 9.84 212.03 35.71
C PHE A 328 9.16 213.14 36.50
N LEU A 329 8.63 212.85 37.69
CA LEU A 329 8.02 213.87 38.55
C LEU A 329 9.08 214.83 39.10
N GLN A 330 10.23 214.35 39.57
CA GLN A 330 11.32 215.22 40.05
C GLN A 330 12.01 216.01 38.91
N ALA A 331 12.07 215.48 37.69
CA ALA A 331 12.61 216.20 36.54
C ALA A 331 11.64 217.28 36.02
N ILE A 332 10.33 217.01 36.06
CA ILE A 332 9.28 217.99 35.77
C ILE A 332 9.27 219.10 36.83
N GLU A 333 9.53 218.77 38.10
CA GLU A 333 9.65 219.75 39.18
C GLU A 333 10.92 220.63 39.02
N ARG A 334 12.07 220.04 38.63
CA ARG A 334 13.33 220.80 38.43
C ARG A 334 13.42 221.63 37.15
N LEU A 335 12.65 221.31 36.11
CA LEU A 335 12.63 222.14 34.88
C LEU A 335 11.46 223.13 34.84
N GLY A 336 10.41 222.91 35.65
CA GLY A 336 9.47 223.97 36.03
C GLY A 336 10.11 225.06 36.91
N GLU A 337 11.20 224.75 37.63
CA GLU A 337 11.94 225.74 38.42
C GLU A 337 12.94 226.58 37.60
N LYS A 338 13.27 226.21 36.35
CA LYS A 338 14.20 227.01 35.52
C LYS A 338 13.55 227.92 34.49
N THR A 339 12.23 228.03 34.53
CA THR A 339 11.45 229.16 33.98
C THR A 339 11.16 230.23 35.03
N ARG A 340 11.70 230.15 36.27
CA ARG A 340 11.39 231.10 37.35
C ARG A 340 12.48 232.10 37.76
N ASP A 341 13.72 231.95 37.31
CA ASP A 341 14.77 232.95 37.52
C ASP A 341 15.42 233.32 36.19
N ASN A 342 15.41 234.63 35.86
CA ASN A 342 16.15 235.33 34.80
C ASN A 342 15.42 235.58 33.46
N LEU A 343 14.71 236.69 33.17
CA LEU A 343 14.52 238.02 33.80
C LEU A 343 14.95 238.06 35.28
N SER A 344 16.10 238.62 35.65
CA SER A 344 16.91 239.64 34.96
C SER A 344 17.75 239.18 33.77
#